data_AF-A0A1Y1Q7W2-F1
#
_entry.id   AF-A0A1Y1Q7W2-F1
#
_cell.length_a   1.000
_cell.length_b   1.000
_cell.length_c   1.000
_cell.angle_alpha   90.00
_cell.angle_beta   90.00
_cell.angle_gamma   90.00
#
_symmetry.space_group_name_H-M   'P 1'
#
loop_
_entity.id
_entity.type
_entity.pdbx_description
1 polymer ?
#
loop_
_entity_poly.entity_id
_entity_poly.type
_entity_poly.pdbx_seq_one_letter_code
_entity_poly.pdbx_strand_id
1 'polypeptide(L)'
;MKDLPVGNDTNTRLSGLYLDGAKLVALAEEQQIYSIWSRWFIPSFWQNQQSHQMYLLNVANPETPTQTAKLTVDGQVISSRRIGSTLYVATRHSPNLPNLNQYPTTEAEAAANRTLINNATLADFLPDYQLNGGSKNEIFSGDDCFMTQYTDKKSYQTSIVSLLA
;
A
#
# COMPACT_ATOMS: atom_id res chain seq x y z
N MET A 1 -15.99 -14.23 -23.73
CA MET A 1 -15.18 -13.28 -22.94
C MET A 1 -14.21 -14.14 -22.14
N LYS A 2 -12.91 -13.90 -22.27
CA LYS A 2 -11.89 -14.70 -21.58
C LYS A 2 -11.30 -13.88 -20.45
N ASP A 3 -11.07 -14.54 -19.32
CA ASP A 3 -10.69 -13.85 -18.09
C ASP A 3 -9.24 -13.35 -18.16
N LEU A 4 -8.97 -12.21 -17.51
CA LEU A 4 -7.61 -11.73 -17.31
C LEU A 4 -6.89 -12.68 -16.35
N PRO A 5 -5.60 -12.98 -16.55
CA PRO A 5 -4.82 -13.85 -15.68
C PRO A 5 -4.40 -13.08 -14.42
N VAL A 6 -5.37 -12.58 -13.66
CA VAL A 6 -5.18 -11.97 -12.35
C VAL A 6 -5.49 -13.02 -11.28
N GLY A 7 -4.81 -12.96 -10.14
CA GLY A 7 -5.00 -13.97 -9.08
C GLY A 7 -6.44 -14.00 -8.55
N ASN A 8 -6.98 -15.19 -8.29
CA ASN A 8 -8.29 -15.39 -7.67
C ASN A 8 -8.25 -15.21 -6.14
N ASP A 9 -7.78 -14.05 -5.68
CA ASP A 9 -7.87 -13.71 -4.26
C ASP A 9 -9.26 -13.14 -3.99
N THR A 10 -10.08 -13.91 -3.26
CA THR A 10 -11.50 -13.62 -2.99
C THR A 10 -11.72 -12.31 -2.24
N ASN A 11 -10.68 -11.75 -1.61
CA ASN A 11 -10.76 -10.47 -0.90
C ASN A 11 -10.28 -9.27 -1.72
N THR A 12 -9.79 -9.48 -2.95
CA THR A 12 -9.30 -8.41 -3.82
C THR A 12 -10.30 -8.08 -4.92
N ARG A 13 -10.45 -6.80 -5.23
CA ARG A 13 -11.26 -6.30 -6.34
C ARG A 13 -10.39 -5.48 -7.27
N LEU A 14 -10.59 -5.64 -8.57
CA LEU A 14 -10.03 -4.72 -9.55
C LEU A 14 -10.55 -3.30 -9.29
N SER A 15 -9.63 -2.35 -9.18
CA SER A 15 -9.90 -0.94 -8.93
C SER A 15 -9.53 -0.05 -10.10
N GLY A 16 -8.66 -0.52 -11.00
CA GLY A 16 -8.26 0.22 -12.20
C GLY A 16 -7.67 -0.66 -13.29
N LEU A 17 -7.86 -0.25 -14.54
CA LEU A 17 -7.29 -0.89 -15.73
C LEU A 17 -6.65 0.20 -16.61
N TYR A 18 -5.36 0.04 -16.88
CA TYR A 18 -4.55 1.04 -17.60
C TYR A 18 -3.84 0.40 -18.78
N LEU A 19 -4.27 0.73 -19.99
CA LEU A 19 -3.71 0.20 -21.24
C LEU A 19 -2.72 1.21 -21.86
N ASP A 20 -1.56 0.71 -22.27
CA ASP A 20 -0.59 1.41 -23.11
C ASP A 20 -0.02 0.48 -24.19
N GLY A 21 -0.52 0.61 -25.42
CA GLY A 21 -0.23 -0.32 -26.51
C GLY A 21 -0.67 -1.75 -26.15
N ALA A 22 0.30 -2.67 -26.10
CA ALA A 22 0.09 -4.06 -25.72
C ALA A 22 0.32 -4.35 -24.22
N LYS A 23 0.60 -3.33 -23.41
CA LYS A 23 0.83 -3.47 -21.96
C LYS A 23 -0.42 -3.02 -21.22
N LEU A 24 -0.93 -3.88 -20.34
CA LEU A 24 -2.06 -3.58 -19.47
C LEU A 24 -1.61 -3.71 -18.02
N VAL A 25 -1.88 -2.67 -17.22
CA VAL A 25 -1.76 -2.76 -15.76
C VAL A 25 -3.15 -2.87 -15.17
N ALA A 26 -3.40 -3.91 -14.40
CA ALA A 26 -4.59 -4.06 -13.59
C ALA A 26 -4.25 -3.81 -12.12
N LEU A 27 -4.84 -2.77 -11.54
CA LEU A 27 -4.78 -2.52 -10.10
C LEU A 27 -5.85 -3.34 -9.40
N ALA A 28 -5.46 -4.04 -8.35
CA ALA A 28 -6.34 -4.72 -7.44
C ALA A 28 -6.08 -4.25 -6.01
N GLU A 29 -7.15 -4.08 -5.27
CA GLU A 29 -7.13 -3.64 -3.88
C GLU A 29 -8.06 -4.52 -3.09
N GLU A 30 -7.80 -4.66 -1.81
CA GLU A 30 -8.74 -5.34 -0.95
C GLU A 30 -10.07 -4.60 -0.84
N GLN A 31 -11.15 -5.39 -0.79
CA GLN A 31 -12.50 -4.87 -0.79
C GLN A 31 -12.75 -4.01 0.46
N GLN A 32 -12.91 -2.71 0.25
CA GLN A 32 -13.37 -1.79 1.28
C GLN A 32 -14.90 -1.74 1.30
N ILE A 33 -15.49 -1.90 2.49
CA ILE A 33 -16.94 -1.79 2.72
C ILE A 33 -17.39 -0.32 2.69
N TYR A 34 -16.48 0.62 2.98
CA TYR A 34 -16.77 2.04 3.14
C TYR A 34 -15.95 2.91 2.20
N SER A 35 -16.51 4.06 1.81
CA SER A 35 -15.79 5.07 1.02
C SER A 35 -14.59 5.61 1.81
N ILE A 36 -13.43 5.69 1.16
CA ILE A 36 -12.21 6.27 1.75
C ILE A 36 -12.39 7.74 2.14
N TRP A 37 -13.25 8.49 1.43
CA TRP A 37 -13.42 9.93 1.62
C TRP A 37 -14.13 10.28 2.92
N SER A 38 -15.12 9.48 3.32
CA SER A 38 -15.83 9.70 4.59
C SER A 38 -14.99 9.34 5.81
N ARG A 39 -13.91 8.56 5.62
CA ARG A 39 -13.01 8.10 6.69
C ARG A 39 -11.59 8.65 6.56
N TRP A 40 -11.39 9.63 5.69
CA TRP A 40 -10.07 10.18 5.37
C TRP A 40 -9.31 10.65 6.62
N PHE A 41 -10.00 11.37 7.51
CA PHE A 41 -9.42 11.93 8.73
C PHE A 41 -9.55 11.02 9.97
N ILE A 42 -9.96 9.76 9.81
CA ILE A 42 -10.09 8.80 10.92
C ILE A 42 -8.86 7.89 10.92
N PRO A 43 -7.84 8.11 11.77
CA PRO A 43 -6.57 7.37 11.67
C PRO A 43 -6.75 5.85 11.84
N SER A 44 -7.66 5.42 12.72
CA SER A 44 -7.96 4.01 12.95
C SER A 44 -8.50 3.28 11.72
N PHE A 45 -9.07 4.00 10.75
CA PHE A 45 -9.49 3.39 9.50
C PHE A 45 -8.31 2.93 8.62
N TRP A 46 -7.15 3.54 8.81
CA TRP A 46 -5.95 3.30 8.02
C TRP A 46 -4.99 2.29 8.67
N GLN A 47 -5.23 1.89 9.94
CA GLN A 47 -4.32 1.07 10.74
C GLN A 47 -4.24 -0.41 10.33
N ASN A 48 -5.29 -0.95 9.70
CA ASN A 48 -5.37 -2.36 9.29
C ASN A 48 -5.27 -2.54 7.77
N GLN A 49 -4.79 -1.52 7.06
CA GLN A 49 -4.88 -1.51 5.61
C GLN A 49 -3.75 -2.29 4.95
N GLN A 50 -4.18 -3.25 4.15
CA GLN A 50 -3.36 -4.27 3.54
C GLN A 50 -2.75 -3.78 2.22
N SER A 51 -1.78 -4.53 1.72
CA SER A 51 -1.07 -4.25 0.48
C SER A 51 -2.04 -4.26 -0.73
N HIS A 52 -1.79 -3.41 -1.72
CA HIS A 52 -2.47 -3.48 -3.01
C HIS A 52 -1.62 -4.27 -4.01
N GLN A 53 -2.26 -4.79 -5.06
CA GLN A 53 -1.60 -5.53 -6.12
C GLN A 53 -1.67 -4.81 -7.46
N MET A 54 -0.59 -4.89 -8.22
CA MET A 54 -0.54 -4.46 -9.62
C MET A 54 -0.14 -5.64 -10.49
N TYR A 55 -1.04 -6.04 -11.37
CA TYR A 55 -0.80 -7.10 -12.35
C TYR A 55 -0.37 -6.45 -13.66
N LEU A 56 0.86 -6.75 -14.09
CA LEU A 56 1.39 -6.32 -15.38
C LEU A 56 1.10 -7.43 -16.38
N LEU A 57 0.39 -7.09 -17.44
CA LEU A 57 -0.13 -8.01 -18.43
C LEU A 57 0.34 -7.62 -19.83
N ASN A 58 0.70 -8.60 -20.64
CA ASN A 58 0.82 -8.46 -22.09
C ASN A 58 -0.50 -8.86 -22.74
N VAL A 59 -1.07 -7.95 -23.53
CA VAL A 59 -2.35 -8.09 -24.23
C VAL A 59 -2.21 -7.90 -25.74
N ALA A 60 -1.02 -8.15 -26.31
CA ALA A 60 -0.79 -8.12 -27.75
C ALA A 60 -1.74 -9.06 -28.52
N ASN A 61 -2.12 -10.18 -27.89
CA ASN A 61 -3.24 -11.00 -28.31
C ASN A 61 -4.35 -10.96 -27.23
N PRO A 62 -5.43 -10.20 -27.44
CA PRO A 62 -6.51 -10.07 -26.46
C PRO A 62 -7.23 -11.38 -26.10
N GLU A 63 -7.16 -12.41 -26.97
CA GLU A 63 -7.74 -13.73 -26.71
C GLU A 63 -6.85 -14.60 -25.80
N THR A 64 -5.59 -14.19 -25.58
CA THR A 64 -4.64 -14.91 -24.73
C THR A 64 -3.74 -13.93 -23.96
N PRO A 65 -4.31 -13.10 -23.06
CA PRO A 65 -3.52 -12.23 -22.20
C PRO A 65 -2.56 -13.05 -21.32
N THR A 66 -1.36 -12.54 -21.08
CA THR A 66 -0.36 -13.19 -20.22
C THR A 66 0.10 -12.26 -19.12
N GLN A 67 0.19 -12.75 -17.88
CA GLN A 67 0.76 -11.99 -16.76
C GLN A 67 2.29 -12.02 -16.86
N THR A 68 2.91 -10.85 -16.98
CA THR A 68 4.38 -10.72 -17.03
C THR A 68 4.98 -10.49 -15.65
N ALA A 69 4.25 -9.83 -14.75
CA ALA A 69 4.68 -9.60 -13.37
C ALA A 69 3.49 -9.28 -12.46
N LYS A 70 3.69 -9.47 -11.15
CA LYS A 70 2.81 -9.01 -10.09
C LYS A 70 3.65 -8.21 -9.09
N LEU A 71 3.24 -6.97 -8.81
CA LEU A 71 3.75 -6.19 -7.70
C LEU A 71 2.73 -6.26 -6.55
N THR A 72 3.19 -6.50 -5.34
CA THR A 72 2.42 -6.33 -4.11
C THR A 72 3.08 -5.20 -3.34
N VAL A 73 2.35 -4.15 -3.01
CA VAL A 73 2.91 -2.91 -2.43
C VAL A 73 2.13 -2.56 -1.17
N ASP A 74 2.83 -2.27 -0.08
CA ASP A 74 2.21 -1.96 1.20
C ASP A 74 1.46 -0.61 1.15
N GLY A 75 0.31 -0.58 1.84
CA GLY A 75 -0.61 0.55 1.86
C GLY A 75 -1.72 0.48 0.82
N GLN A 76 -2.76 1.28 1.04
CA GLN A 76 -3.94 1.34 0.19
C GLN A 76 -3.75 2.38 -0.93
N VAL A 77 -4.22 2.08 -2.14
CA VAL A 77 -4.34 3.08 -3.20
C VAL A 77 -5.44 4.09 -2.86
N ILE A 78 -5.11 5.37 -2.90
CA ILE A 78 -6.07 6.47 -2.70
C ILE A 78 -6.45 7.15 -4.01
N SER A 79 -5.56 7.09 -5.01
CA SER A 79 -5.80 7.58 -6.35
C SER A 79 -4.82 6.93 -7.33
N SER A 80 -5.23 6.79 -8.58
CA SER A 80 -4.34 6.35 -9.65
C SER A 80 -4.72 7.05 -10.95
N ARG A 81 -3.70 7.34 -11.78
CA ARG A 81 -3.88 8.02 -13.06
C ARG A 81 -2.71 7.73 -13.99
N ARG A 82 -3.03 7.39 -15.23
CA ARG A 82 -2.02 7.35 -16.30
C ARG A 82 -1.87 8.71 -16.97
N ILE A 83 -0.62 9.15 -17.18
CA ILE A 83 -0.27 10.33 -17.98
C ILE A 83 0.83 9.91 -18.95
N GLY A 84 0.55 9.95 -20.26
CA GLY A 84 1.43 9.35 -21.25
C GLY A 84 1.62 7.84 -21.01
N SER A 85 2.85 7.36 -21.04
CA SER A 85 3.20 5.96 -20.75
C SER A 85 3.45 5.66 -19.26
N THR A 86 3.24 6.63 -18.36
CA THR A 86 3.52 6.50 -16.93
C THR A 86 2.23 6.37 -16.14
N LEU A 87 2.15 5.37 -15.26
CA LEU A 87 1.05 5.18 -14.33
C LEU A 87 1.44 5.73 -12.96
N TYR A 88 0.80 6.81 -12.55
CA TYR A 88 0.95 7.36 -11.21
C TYR A 88 -0.02 6.68 -10.26
N VAL A 89 0.48 6.22 -9.12
CA VAL A 89 -0.32 5.61 -8.05
C VAL A 89 -0.01 6.34 -6.74
N ALA A 90 -1.02 7.01 -6.20
CA ALA A 90 -0.95 7.60 -4.88
C ALA A 90 -1.43 6.57 -3.86
N THR A 91 -0.62 6.33 -2.83
CA THR A 91 -0.89 5.32 -1.80
C THR A 91 -0.87 5.96 -0.42
N ARG A 92 -1.55 5.31 0.53
CA ARG A 92 -1.52 5.68 1.95
C ARG A 92 -1.22 4.46 2.80
N HIS A 93 -0.10 4.50 3.50
CA HIS A 93 0.41 3.42 4.34
C HIS A 93 0.39 3.84 5.81
N SER A 94 -0.22 3.05 6.69
CA SER A 94 -0.04 3.23 8.13
C SER A 94 0.98 2.20 8.63
N PRO A 95 2.09 2.65 9.24
CA PRO A 95 3.08 1.75 9.80
C PRO A 95 2.46 0.82 10.85
N ASN A 96 2.86 -0.45 10.81
CA ASN A 96 2.46 -1.44 11.80
C ASN A 96 3.69 -2.24 12.23
N LEU A 97 4.13 -2.04 13.47
CA LEU A 97 5.22 -2.80 14.04
C LEU A 97 4.67 -4.11 14.63
N PRO A 98 5.16 -5.28 14.20
CA PRO A 98 4.68 -6.56 14.72
C PRO A 98 4.77 -6.64 16.25
N ASN A 99 3.74 -7.24 16.86
CA ASN A 99 3.63 -7.49 18.31
C ASN A 99 3.44 -6.23 19.19
N LEU A 100 3.28 -5.05 18.59
CA LEU A 100 2.97 -3.84 19.35
C LEU A 100 1.54 -3.94 19.91
N ASN A 101 1.40 -3.81 21.23
CA ASN A 101 0.08 -3.76 21.86
C ASN A 101 -0.55 -2.38 21.60
N GLN A 102 -1.58 -2.31 20.76
CA GLN A 102 -2.20 -1.05 20.39
C GLN A 102 -2.83 -0.30 21.60
N TYR A 103 -3.30 -1.03 22.60
CA TYR A 103 -4.01 -0.47 23.76
C TYR A 103 -3.42 -1.02 25.06
N PRO A 104 -2.19 -0.62 25.43
CA PRO A 104 -1.60 -1.05 26.68
C PRO A 104 -2.40 -0.47 27.86
N THR A 105 -2.81 -1.34 28.78
CA THR A 105 -3.56 -0.98 29.99
C THR A 105 -2.69 -0.99 31.25
N THR A 106 -1.49 -1.55 31.14
CA THR A 106 -0.51 -1.64 32.22
C THR A 106 0.82 -1.02 31.81
N GLU A 107 1.61 -0.60 32.80
CA GLU A 107 2.95 -0.06 32.55
C GLU A 107 3.90 -1.12 32.00
N ALA A 108 3.71 -2.40 32.33
CA ALA A 108 4.48 -3.49 31.76
C ALA A 108 4.25 -3.62 30.24
N GLU A 109 3.01 -3.53 29.77
CA GLU A 109 2.68 -3.53 28.35
C GLU A 109 3.24 -2.30 27.64
N ALA A 110 3.13 -1.12 28.27
CA ALA A 110 3.70 0.11 27.72
C ALA A 110 5.23 0.05 27.62
N ALA A 111 5.91 -0.56 28.60
CA ALA A 111 7.35 -0.78 28.59
C ALA A 111 7.79 -1.78 27.50
N ALA A 112 7.01 -2.83 27.27
CA ALA A 112 7.24 -3.78 26.18
C ALA A 112 7.14 -3.07 24.81
N ASN A 113 6.10 -2.26 24.61
CA ASN A 113 5.97 -1.46 23.37
C ASN A 113 7.14 -0.51 23.16
N ARG A 114 7.58 0.23 24.20
CA ARG A 114 8.73 1.14 24.08
C ARG A 114 10.00 0.40 23.70
N THR A 115 10.20 -0.81 24.22
CA THR A 115 11.34 -1.65 23.84
C THR A 115 11.28 -2.04 22.36
N LEU A 116 10.11 -2.47 21.86
CA LEU A 116 9.92 -2.79 20.45
C LEU A 116 10.21 -1.58 19.56
N ILE A 117 9.65 -0.42 19.90
CA ILE A 117 9.84 0.82 19.14
C ILE A 117 11.31 1.26 19.12
N ASN A 118 12.01 1.20 20.25
CA ASN A 118 13.41 1.61 20.34
C ASN A 118 14.37 0.68 19.58
N ASN A 119 13.97 -0.58 19.36
CA ASN A 119 14.75 -1.54 18.60
C ASN A 119 14.40 -1.55 17.10
N ALA A 120 13.29 -0.92 16.71
CA ALA A 120 12.89 -0.79 15.32
C ALA A 120 13.77 0.21 14.59
N THR A 121 14.03 -0.08 13.32
CA THR A 121 14.67 0.81 12.37
C THR A 121 13.62 1.63 11.63
N LEU A 122 14.05 2.69 10.94
CA LEU A 122 13.13 3.47 10.11
C LEU A 122 12.46 2.61 9.03
N ALA A 123 13.19 1.66 8.45
CA ALA A 123 12.67 0.75 7.43
C ALA A 123 11.48 -0.08 7.93
N ASP A 124 11.43 -0.42 9.22
CA ASP A 124 10.30 -1.16 9.83
C ASP A 124 8.98 -0.35 9.82
N PHE A 125 9.04 0.96 9.55
CA PHE A 125 7.88 1.85 9.47
C PHE A 125 7.57 2.32 8.04
N LEU A 126 8.41 2.03 7.06
CA LEU A 126 8.20 2.45 5.68
C LEU A 126 7.44 1.37 4.89
N PRO A 127 6.69 1.75 3.85
CA PRO A 127 6.06 0.76 2.98
C PRO A 127 7.11 0.05 2.11
N ASP A 128 6.93 -1.27 1.97
CA ASP A 128 7.72 -2.12 1.09
C ASP A 128 6.93 -2.56 -0.15
N TYR A 129 7.64 -3.12 -1.13
CA TYR A 129 7.04 -3.89 -2.21
C TYR A 129 7.68 -5.27 -2.39
N GLN A 130 6.92 -6.18 -2.99
CA GLN A 130 7.35 -7.51 -3.39
C GLN A 130 7.07 -7.70 -4.87
N LEU A 131 8.07 -8.16 -5.62
CA LEU A 131 7.92 -8.58 -7.01
C LEU A 131 7.68 -10.09 -7.05
N ASN A 132 6.55 -10.52 -7.63
CA ASN A 132 6.16 -11.91 -7.82
C ASN A 132 6.16 -12.74 -6.52
N GLY A 133 5.88 -12.11 -5.37
CA GLY A 133 5.91 -12.77 -4.05
C GLY A 133 7.31 -13.09 -3.54
N GLY A 134 8.35 -12.47 -4.10
CA GLY A 134 9.71 -12.55 -3.58
C GLY A 134 9.92 -11.75 -2.29
N SER A 135 11.18 -11.49 -1.95
CA SER A 135 11.53 -10.69 -0.76
C SER A 135 10.92 -9.29 -0.80
N LYS A 136 10.66 -8.73 0.38
CA LYS A 136 10.32 -7.31 0.55
C LYS A 136 11.51 -6.43 0.16
N ASN A 137 11.22 -5.33 -0.52
CA ASN A 137 12.20 -4.33 -0.94
C ASN A 137 11.64 -2.95 -0.60
N GLU A 138 12.53 -2.04 -0.22
CA GLU A 138 12.20 -0.65 0.07
C GLU A 138 11.64 0.03 -1.18
N ILE A 139 10.57 0.81 -1.03
CA ILE A 139 10.05 1.65 -2.13
C ILE A 139 10.88 2.94 -2.27
N PHE A 140 11.29 3.52 -1.14
CA PHE A 140 12.07 4.77 -1.05
C PHE A 140 12.81 4.84 0.28
N SER A 141 13.82 5.72 0.37
CA SER A 141 14.49 6.00 1.63
C SER A 141 13.62 6.90 2.52
N GLY A 142 13.77 6.78 3.83
CA GLY A 142 13.14 7.71 4.77
C GLY A 142 13.58 9.16 4.60
N ASP A 143 14.77 9.39 4.03
CA ASP A 143 15.28 10.73 3.73
C ASP A 143 14.48 11.45 2.62
N ASP A 144 13.70 10.70 1.82
CA ASP A 144 12.83 11.24 0.77
C ASP A 144 11.45 11.66 1.32
N CYS A 145 11.19 11.44 2.61
CA CYS A 145 9.90 11.75 3.24
C CYS A 145 9.83 13.21 3.71
N PHE A 146 8.87 13.96 3.15
CA PHE A 146 8.53 15.27 3.66
C PHE A 146 7.64 15.16 4.91
N MET A 147 8.04 15.82 6.00
CA MET A 147 7.26 15.91 7.22
C MET A 147 6.84 17.34 7.50
N THR A 148 5.60 17.52 7.95
CA THR A 148 5.14 18.77 8.53
C THR A 148 5.71 18.91 9.95
N GLN A 149 6.18 20.12 10.29
CA GLN A 149 6.57 20.40 11.67
C GLN A 149 5.31 20.59 12.52
N TYR A 150 4.90 19.55 13.24
CA TYR A 150 3.83 19.66 14.22
C TYR A 150 4.36 20.36 15.47
N THR A 151 3.78 21.51 15.81
CA THR A 151 4.14 22.31 17.01
C THR A 151 3.39 21.86 18.26
N ASP A 152 2.40 20.98 18.14
CA ASP A 152 1.65 20.42 19.26
C ASP A 152 1.62 18.89 19.22
N LYS A 153 1.46 18.26 20.40
CA LYS A 153 1.40 16.80 20.54
C LYS A 153 0.05 16.19 20.12
N LYS A 154 -0.85 16.97 19.52
CA LYS A 154 -2.24 16.57 19.25
C LYS A 154 -2.54 16.39 17.75
N SER A 155 -1.63 16.80 16.88
CA SER A 155 -1.87 16.86 15.43
C SER A 155 -1.12 15.77 14.63
N TYR A 156 -0.79 14.63 15.23
CA TYR A 156 0.00 13.61 14.54
C TYR A 156 -0.81 12.86 13.48
N GLN A 157 -0.35 12.97 12.23
CA GLN A 157 -0.74 12.11 11.14
C GLN A 157 0.22 10.91 11.14
N THR A 158 -0.29 9.71 11.42
CA THR A 158 0.53 8.50 11.62
C THR A 158 0.67 7.65 10.35
N SER A 159 0.35 8.19 9.18
CA SER A 159 0.44 7.45 7.92
C SER A 159 1.35 8.20 6.95
N ILE A 160 1.88 7.47 5.99
CA ILE A 160 2.74 7.98 4.93
C ILE A 160 1.89 8.01 3.66
N VAL A 161 1.93 9.12 2.93
CA VAL A 161 1.32 9.22 1.60
C VAL A 161 2.45 9.26 0.58
N SER A 162 2.43 8.35 -0.37
CA SER A 162 3.48 8.19 -1.38
C SER A 162 2.89 8.34 -2.78
N LEU A 163 3.70 8.85 -3.70
CA LEU A 163 3.39 8.91 -5.13
C LEU A 163 4.38 8.03 -5.89
N LEU A 164 3.88 6.95 -6.46
CA LEU A 164 4.63 5.98 -7.26
C LEU A 164 4.42 6.27 -8.74
N ALA A 165 5.43 6.05 -9.59
CA ALA A 165 5.40 6.32 -11.04
C ALA A 165 6.19 5.29 -11.84
#